data_AF-A0A356TTK9-F1
#
_entry.id   AF-A0A356TTK9-F1
#
_cell.length_a   1.000
_cell.length_b   1.000
_cell.length_c   1.000
_cell.angle_alpha   90.00
_cell.angle_beta   90.00
_cell.angle_gamma   90.00
#
_symmetry.space_group_name_H-M   'P 1'
#
loop_
_entity.id
_entity.type
_entity.pdbx_description
1 polymer ?
#
loop_
_entity_poly.entity_id
_entity_poly.type
_entity_poly.pdbx_seq_one_letter_code
_entity_poly.pdbx_strand_id
1 'polypeptide(L)'
;MVPPEGSQPESNQSEPSFEQILARLQEVVERLESGELPLEDSLTVFEEGIRLSRAGAKRLDAAERRVEELLGDGETRPIPDEDR
;
A
#
# COMPACT_ATOMS: atom_id res chain seq x y z
N MET A 1 -38.98 -18.02 -17.72
CA MET A 1 -38.85 -16.65 -18.25
C MET A 1 -39.19 -15.69 -17.12
N VAL A 2 -38.16 -15.22 -16.43
CA VAL A 2 -38.16 -14.14 -15.41
C VAL A 2 -36.87 -13.34 -15.74
N PRO A 3 -36.88 -12.02 -15.61
CA PRO A 3 -36.11 -11.06 -16.41
C PRO A 3 -34.61 -11.06 -16.10
N PRO A 4 -33.76 -10.46 -16.97
CA PRO A 4 -32.36 -10.20 -16.63
C PRO A 4 -32.31 -9.07 -15.60
N GLU A 5 -31.83 -9.34 -14.39
CA GLU A 5 -31.46 -8.29 -13.45
C GLU A 5 -30.35 -7.44 -14.07
N GLY A 6 -30.61 -6.13 -14.07
CA GLY A 6 -29.77 -5.14 -14.71
C GLY A 6 -28.42 -4.96 -14.04
N SER A 7 -27.48 -4.51 -14.88
CA SER A 7 -26.64 -3.34 -14.65
C SER A 7 -26.25 -3.03 -13.20
N GLN A 8 -24.99 -3.29 -12.86
CA GLN A 8 -24.02 -2.26 -12.44
C GLN A 8 -22.62 -2.89 -12.26
N PRO A 9 -21.55 -2.34 -12.85
CA PRO A 9 -20.20 -2.63 -12.43
C PRO A 9 -19.96 -1.86 -11.14
N GLU A 10 -19.87 -2.54 -10.01
CA GLU A 10 -19.41 -1.91 -8.77
C GLU A 10 -17.94 -1.57 -8.93
N SER A 11 -17.64 -0.37 -9.44
CA SER A 11 -16.35 0.28 -9.27
C SER A 11 -16.19 0.67 -7.80
N ASN A 12 -16.08 -0.33 -6.92
CA ASN A 12 -15.65 -0.11 -5.56
C ASN A 12 -14.14 0.09 -5.62
N GLN A 13 -13.71 1.34 -5.67
CA GLN A 13 -12.32 1.73 -5.49
C GLN A 13 -11.91 1.44 -4.05
N SER A 14 -11.83 0.15 -3.69
CA SER A 14 -11.25 -0.30 -2.43
C SER A 14 -9.79 0.14 -2.43
N GLU A 15 -9.34 0.86 -1.39
CA GLU A 15 -7.91 1.15 -1.23
C GLU A 15 -7.13 -0.19 -1.38
N PRO A 16 -6.04 -0.25 -2.16
CA PRO A 16 -5.34 -1.51 -2.49
C PRO A 16 -4.72 -2.13 -1.25
N SER A 17 -4.88 -3.42 -0.94
CA SER A 17 -4.35 -4.05 0.29
C SER A 17 -2.84 -3.79 0.52
N PHE A 18 -2.35 -3.97 1.75
CA PHE A 18 -0.91 -3.82 2.02
C PHE A 18 -0.06 -4.72 1.12
N GLU A 19 -0.48 -5.97 0.91
CA GLU A 19 0.19 -6.93 0.02
C GLU A 19 0.19 -6.45 -1.44
N GLN A 20 -0.91 -5.87 -1.90
CA GLN A 20 -1.01 -5.30 -3.26
C GLN A 20 -0.09 -4.08 -3.41
N ILE A 21 -0.03 -3.21 -2.40
CA ILE A 21 0.89 -2.07 -2.38
C ILE A 21 2.33 -2.55 -2.44
N LEU A 22 2.68 -3.57 -1.64
CA LEU A 22 4.03 -4.11 -1.57
C LEU A 22 4.45 -4.77 -2.89
N ALA A 23 3.58 -5.60 -3.47
CA ALA A 23 3.82 -6.23 -4.76
C ALA A 23 4.03 -5.18 -5.86
N ARG A 24 3.17 -4.15 -5.90
CA ARG A 24 3.31 -3.07 -6.88
C ARG A 24 4.58 -2.25 -6.67
N LEU A 25 4.98 -2.02 -5.43
CA LEU A 25 6.22 -1.32 -5.11
C LEU A 25 7.45 -2.10 -5.57
N GLN A 26 7.45 -3.44 -5.42
CA GLN A 26 8.52 -4.30 -5.95
C GLN A 26 8.63 -4.18 -7.47
N GLU A 27 7.50 -4.25 -8.20
CA GLU A 27 7.50 -4.05 -9.66
C GLU A 27 8.05 -2.68 -10.06
N VAL A 28 7.72 -1.63 -9.31
CA VAL A 28 8.24 -0.28 -9.53
C VAL A 28 9.76 -0.24 -9.36
N VAL A 29 10.28 -0.85 -8.29
CA VAL A 29 11.72 -0.92 -8.02
C VAL A 29 12.43 -1.70 -9.12
N GLU A 30 11.94 -2.89 -9.48
CA GLU A 30 12.51 -3.72 -10.56
C GLU A 30 12.60 -2.95 -11.89
N ARG A 31 11.55 -2.20 -12.22
CA ARG A 31 11.53 -1.37 -13.44
C ARG A 31 12.55 -0.24 -13.39
N LEU A 32 12.73 0.42 -12.25
CA LEU A 32 13.75 1.46 -12.09
C LEU A 32 15.18 0.89 -12.13
N GLU A 33 15.38 -0.27 -11.52
CA GLU A 33 16.68 -0.96 -11.48
C GLU A 33 17.09 -1.54 -12.84
N SER A 34 16.13 -1.86 -13.72
CA SER A 34 16.41 -2.31 -15.08
C SER A 34 17.22 -1.30 -15.90
N GLY A 35 17.06 0.01 -15.61
CA GLY A 35 17.74 1.10 -16.31
C GLY A 35 17.32 1.27 -17.78
N GLU A 36 16.30 0.56 -18.26
CA GLU A 36 15.85 0.61 -19.65
C GLU A 36 14.83 1.74 -19.92
N LEU A 37 14.38 2.43 -18.88
CA LEU A 37 13.36 3.47 -18.98
C LEU A 37 13.97 4.81 -19.42
N PRO A 38 13.34 5.54 -20.36
CA PRO A 38 13.60 6.96 -20.57
C PRO A 38 13.48 7.77 -19.27
N LEU A 39 14.12 8.93 -19.20
CA LEU A 39 14.12 9.78 -18.01
C LEU A 39 12.71 10.17 -17.56
N GLU A 40 11.85 10.57 -18.49
CA GLU A 40 10.47 10.97 -18.19
C GLU A 40 9.63 9.81 -17.62
N ASP A 41 9.81 8.62 -18.16
CA ASP A 41 9.15 7.41 -17.67
C ASP A 41 9.70 6.99 -16.30
N SER A 42 11.02 7.12 -16.09
CA SER A 42 11.67 6.85 -14.81
C SER A 42 11.14 7.77 -13.71
N LEU A 43 10.92 9.05 -14.00
CA LEU A 43 10.31 10.00 -13.07
C LEU A 43 8.86 9.60 -12.72
N THR A 44 8.08 9.21 -13.73
CA THR A 44 6.70 8.77 -13.53
C THR A 44 6.61 7.52 -12.65
N VAL A 45 7.48 6.54 -12.90
CA VAL A 45 7.56 5.31 -12.11
C VAL A 45 8.07 5.58 -10.69
N PHE A 46 9.02 6.51 -10.53
CA PHE A 46 9.48 6.95 -9.22
C PHE A 46 8.36 7.62 -8.41
N GLU A 47 7.59 8.52 -9.01
CA GLU A 47 6.43 9.17 -8.36
C GLU A 47 5.37 8.15 -7.94
N GLU A 48 5.15 7.10 -8.74
CA GLU A 48 4.32 5.97 -8.36
C GLU A 48 4.87 5.26 -7.12
N GLY A 49 6.18 4.96 -7.09
CA GLY A 49 6.85 4.35 -5.94
C GLY A 49 6.70 5.17 -4.65
N ILE A 50 6.84 6.50 -4.72
CA ILE A 50 6.62 7.38 -3.58
C ILE A 50 5.18 7.32 -3.08
N ARG A 51 4.19 7.30 -3.99
CA ARG A 51 2.77 7.18 -3.62
C ARG A 51 2.48 5.83 -2.95
N LEU A 52 3.02 4.74 -3.48
CA LEU A 52 2.86 3.39 -2.91
C LEU A 52 3.51 3.28 -1.53
N SER A 53 4.73 3.79 -1.37
CA SER A 53 5.43 3.81 -0.08
C SER A 53 4.61 4.55 0.99
N ARG A 54 4.06 5.72 0.67
CA ARG A 54 3.19 6.49 1.59
C ARG A 54 1.90 5.74 1.91
N ALA A 55 1.29 5.09 0.92
CA ALA A 55 0.08 4.29 1.14
C ALA A 55 0.34 3.07 2.04
N GLY A 56 1.51 2.44 1.88
CA GLY A 56 1.98 1.33 2.73
C GLY A 56 2.18 1.79 4.18
N ALA A 57 2.90 2.90 4.38
CA ALA A 57 3.11 3.48 5.71
C ALA A 57 1.78 3.81 6.40
N LYS A 58 0.87 4.49 5.71
CA LYS A 58 -0.47 4.81 6.25
C LYS A 58 -1.24 3.57 6.70
N ARG A 59 -1.09 2.44 6.00
CA ARG A 59 -1.72 1.17 6.39
C ARG A 59 -1.10 0.56 7.62
N LEU A 60 0.22 0.59 7.73
CA LEU A 60 0.93 0.11 8.90
C LEU A 60 0.56 0.93 10.13
N ASP A 61 0.57 2.26 10.03
CA ASP A 61 0.10 3.16 11.10
C ASP A 61 -1.34 2.83 11.54
N ALA A 62 -2.23 2.59 10.59
CA ALA A 62 -3.63 2.25 10.91
C ALA A 62 -3.73 0.89 11.61
N ALA A 63 -2.91 -0.09 11.22
CA ALA A 63 -2.85 -1.39 11.86
C ALA A 63 -2.27 -1.29 13.28
N GLU A 64 -1.20 -0.53 13.46
CA GLU A 64 -0.57 -0.27 14.76
C GLU A 64 -1.54 0.38 15.74
N ARG A 65 -2.21 1.47 15.35
CA ARG A 65 -3.24 2.12 16.18
C ARG A 65 -4.35 1.17 16.60
N ARG A 66 -4.81 0.33 15.67
CA ARG A 66 -5.84 -0.67 15.97
C ARG A 66 -5.33 -1.71 16.99
N VAL A 67 -4.05 -2.09 16.92
CA VAL A 67 -3.43 -2.97 17.90
C VAL A 67 -3.34 -2.28 19.27
N GLU A 68 -2.93 -1.01 19.32
CA GLU A 68 -2.89 -0.21 20.55
C GLU A 68 -4.26 -0.08 21.20
N GLU A 69 -5.30 0.23 20.43
CA GLU A 69 -6.69 0.29 20.90
C GLU A 69 -7.17 -1.05 21.49
N LEU A 70 -6.78 -2.17 20.88
CA LEU A 70 -7.13 -3.52 21.36
C LEU A 70 -6.36 -3.94 22.62
N LEU A 71 -5.12 -3.47 22.78
CA LEU A 71 -4.28 -3.74 23.95
C LEU A 71 -4.66 -2.84 25.14
N GLY A 72 -5.35 -1.73 24.90
CA GLY A 72 -5.96 -0.86 25.91
C GLY A 72 -4.95 -0.19 26.83
N ASP A 73 -4.44 1.00 26.45
CA ASP A 73 -3.72 2.01 27.25
C ASP A 73 -2.64 1.55 28.27
N GLY A 74 -2.22 0.27 28.30
CA GLY A 74 -1.53 -0.30 29.47
C GLY A 74 -0.23 -1.06 29.23
N GLU A 75 0.00 -1.63 28.05
CA GLU A 75 1.22 -2.46 27.88
C GLU A 75 1.74 -2.56 26.44
N THR A 76 1.72 -1.47 25.66
CA THR A 76 2.60 -1.39 24.49
C THR A 76 3.99 -1.04 24.99
N ARG A 77 4.83 -2.04 25.26
CA ARG A 77 6.27 -1.79 25.34
C ARG A 77 6.72 -1.47 23.91
N PRO A 78 7.20 -0.25 23.60
CA PRO A 78 7.83 -0.01 22.32
C PRO A 78 8.94 -1.05 22.17
N ILE A 79 8.91 -1.80 21.07
CA ILE A 79 10.05 -2.66 20.71
C ILE A 79 11.21 -1.67 20.55
N PRO A 80 12.25 -1.75 21.39
CA PRO A 80 13.38 -0.84 21.26
C PRO A 80 13.94 -1.02 19.85
N ASP A 81 14.16 0.08 19.12
CA ASP A 81 15.00 0.07 17.93
C ASP A 81 16.41 -0.37 18.37
N GLU A 82 16.71 -1.67 18.33
CA GLU A 82 17.98 -2.24 18.80
C GLU A 82 19.18 -1.99 17.85
N ASP A 83 19.09 -1.01 16.93
CA ASP A 83 20.12 -0.75 15.92
C ASP A 83 20.43 0.75 15.71
N ARG A 84 20.88 1.47 16.75
CA ARG A 84 21.54 2.78 16.62
C ARG A 84 22.99 2.78 17.07
#